data_AF-A0A9W6KU09-F1
#
_entry.id   AF-A0A9W6KU09-F1
#
_cell.length_a   1.000
_cell.length_b   1.000
_cell.length_c   1.000
_cell.angle_alpha   90.00
_cell.angle_beta   90.00
_cell.angle_gamma   90.00
#
_symmetry.space_group_name_H-M   'P 1'
#
loop_
_entity.id
_entity.type
_entity.pdbx_description
1 polymer ?
#
loop_
_entity_poly.entity_id
_entity_poly.type
_entity_poly.pdbx_seq_one_letter_code
_entity_poly.pdbx_strand_id
1 'polypeptide(L)'
;MAPWLGFLADEARPPTGIVALSWVESLLSRPPDDEGLYVAANLIALAVFRAGEADLARHISHEEIGYALRREARDPVYLLYALQPQINLLRLDGYGPDPDRALRGLDALARLAAGLDLELPALSISAAQVRRLDEAGLPVRKAARDAHIIDTCKLLWRLGRPDRLVEAADGLLARYPEAAGGGPHHAAEALWLAAPESQAPPPTAALDSGPRPAVHLAFLRLIHHTARLADLGETEPVVGLATRLLTRQDILGGPYASALTPLRWRAALADSLLRVGRADLAEPVLRAAHHNAFGDPQLARGTAERLGMAAHVPPVDRDAAVALAHRVLDRLSR
;
A
#
# COMPACT_ATOMS: atom_id res chain seq x y z
N MET A 1 -0.99 -17.29 1.30
CA MET A 1 -0.60 -16.16 2.16
C MET A 1 -1.82 -15.27 2.32
N ALA A 2 -2.29 -15.06 3.55
CA ALA A 2 -3.58 -14.45 3.81
C ALA A 2 -3.61 -12.96 3.39
N PRO A 3 -4.71 -12.46 2.79
CA PRO A 3 -4.78 -11.15 2.14
C PRO A 3 -4.86 -9.95 3.09
N TRP A 4 -4.70 -10.15 4.41
CA TRP A 4 -4.92 -9.12 5.43
C TRP A 4 -3.66 -8.38 5.89
N LEU A 5 -2.46 -8.89 5.58
CA LEU A 5 -1.22 -8.16 5.86
C LEU A 5 -1.17 -6.89 4.99
N GLY A 6 -1.22 -5.71 5.62
CA GLY A 6 -0.94 -4.43 4.98
C GLY A 6 -2.09 -3.44 4.85
N PHE A 7 -3.25 -3.63 5.51
CA PHE A 7 -4.45 -2.80 5.29
C PHE A 7 -4.28 -1.28 5.52
N LEU A 8 -3.38 -0.82 6.40
CA LEU A 8 -3.13 0.63 6.55
C LEU A 8 -2.43 1.29 5.35
N ALA A 9 -2.04 0.52 4.32
CA ALA A 9 -1.63 1.10 3.04
C ALA A 9 -2.86 1.34 2.17
N ASP A 10 -3.04 2.57 1.66
CA ASP A 10 -4.14 3.02 0.79
C ASP A 10 -4.37 2.18 -0.49
N GLU A 11 -3.52 1.19 -0.77
CA GLU A 11 -3.49 0.41 -2.00
C GLU A 11 -3.68 -1.08 -1.79
N ALA A 12 -3.74 -1.54 -0.54
CA ALA A 12 -4.18 -2.90 -0.25
C ALA A 12 -5.65 -3.05 -0.66
N ARG A 13 -6.27 -4.20 -0.42
CA ARG A 13 -7.68 -4.44 -0.75
C ARG A 13 -8.64 -4.08 0.39
N PRO A 14 -8.52 -2.99 1.20
CA PRO A 14 -9.59 -2.72 2.11
C PRO A 14 -10.81 -2.35 1.27
N PRO A 15 -11.99 -2.87 1.60
CA PRO A 15 -13.21 -2.37 0.99
C PRO A 15 -13.37 -0.87 1.27
N THR A 16 -14.30 -0.24 0.57
CA THR A 16 -14.75 1.12 0.93
C THR A 16 -15.11 1.24 2.39
N GLY A 17 -15.15 2.46 2.95
CA GLY A 17 -15.55 2.67 4.35
C GLY A 17 -16.80 1.88 4.73
N ILE A 18 -17.88 2.00 3.94
CA ILE A 18 -19.14 1.28 4.22
C ILE A 18 -18.99 -0.24 4.13
N VAL A 19 -18.32 -0.76 3.09
CA VAL A 19 -18.15 -2.22 2.93
C VAL A 19 -17.20 -2.77 3.99
N ALA A 20 -16.19 -2.00 4.40
CA ALA A 20 -15.26 -2.37 5.47
C ALA A 20 -15.98 -2.46 6.81
N LEU A 21 -16.84 -1.47 7.14
CA LEU A 21 -17.65 -1.51 8.36
C LEU A 21 -18.63 -2.69 8.36
N SER A 22 -19.32 -2.96 7.23
CA SER A 22 -20.20 -4.13 7.10
C SER A 22 -19.43 -5.46 7.23
N TRP A 23 -18.22 -5.54 6.69
CA TRP A 23 -17.40 -6.73 6.83
C TRP A 23 -16.92 -6.94 8.27
N VAL A 24 -16.47 -5.87 8.94
CA VAL A 24 -16.14 -5.90 10.37
C VAL A 24 -17.34 -6.39 11.18
N GLU A 25 -18.54 -5.87 10.93
CA GLU A 25 -19.76 -6.32 11.60
C GLU A 25 -20.05 -7.81 11.35
N SER A 26 -19.89 -8.27 10.10
CA SER A 26 -20.05 -9.69 9.75
C SER A 26 -19.02 -10.59 10.44
N LEU A 27 -17.78 -10.14 10.62
CA LEU A 27 -16.75 -10.89 11.34
C LEU A 27 -17.07 -10.94 12.84
N LEU A 28 -17.56 -9.82 13.40
CA LEU A 28 -17.93 -9.75 14.81
C LEU A 28 -19.21 -10.52 15.15
N SER A 29 -20.12 -10.74 14.21
CA SER A 29 -21.36 -11.51 14.48
C SER A 29 -21.17 -13.03 14.48
N ARG A 30 -20.05 -13.52 13.95
CA ARG A 30 -19.71 -14.95 13.91
C ARG A 30 -19.23 -15.45 15.29
N PRO A 31 -19.22 -16.78 15.51
CA PRO A 31 -18.55 -17.37 16.66
C PRO A 31 -17.11 -16.87 16.81
N PRO A 32 -16.57 -16.75 18.04
CA PRO A 32 -15.22 -16.24 18.26
C PRO A 32 -14.18 -17.04 17.48
N ASP A 33 -13.42 -16.33 16.66
CA ASP A 33 -12.29 -16.81 15.89
C ASP A 33 -11.20 -15.73 15.93
N ASP A 34 -9.96 -16.15 16.20
CA ASP A 34 -8.84 -15.22 16.35
C ASP A 34 -8.48 -14.59 15.01
N GLU A 35 -8.45 -15.35 13.91
CA GLU A 35 -8.12 -14.81 12.59
C GLU A 35 -9.13 -13.73 12.17
N GLY A 36 -10.43 -14.02 12.31
CA GLY A 36 -11.50 -13.08 12.06
C GLY A 36 -11.42 -11.82 12.93
N LEU A 37 -10.98 -11.95 14.18
CA LEU A 37 -10.76 -10.79 15.06
C LEU A 37 -9.58 -9.93 14.59
N TYR A 38 -8.45 -10.52 14.17
CA TYR A 38 -7.32 -9.77 13.61
C TYR A 38 -7.69 -9.07 12.29
N VAL A 39 -8.46 -9.73 11.43
CA VAL A 39 -8.96 -9.10 10.20
C VAL A 39 -9.88 -7.93 10.53
N ALA A 40 -10.80 -8.12 11.48
CA ALA A 40 -11.70 -7.05 11.93
C ALA A 40 -10.93 -5.87 12.55
N ALA A 41 -9.93 -6.14 13.40
CA ALA A 41 -9.08 -5.14 14.04
C ALA A 41 -8.32 -4.29 13.03
N ASN A 42 -7.65 -4.93 12.05
CA ASN A 42 -6.93 -4.21 11.01
C ASN A 42 -7.85 -3.36 10.12
N LEU A 43 -9.02 -3.89 9.74
CA LEU A 43 -9.99 -3.14 8.92
C LEU A 43 -10.57 -1.94 9.68
N ILE A 44 -10.93 -2.12 10.96
CA ILE A 44 -11.51 -1.03 11.74
C ILE A 44 -10.46 0.03 12.09
N ALA A 45 -9.21 -0.35 12.37
CA ALA A 45 -8.10 0.58 12.60
C ALA A 45 -7.89 1.50 11.38
N LEU A 46 -8.00 0.96 10.17
CA LEU A 46 -7.98 1.77 8.94
C LEU A 46 -9.16 2.73 8.86
N ALA A 47 -10.37 2.22 9.11
CA ALA A 47 -11.59 3.01 8.98
C ALA A 47 -11.60 4.20 9.95
N VAL A 48 -11.22 3.99 11.22
CA VAL A 48 -11.15 5.06 12.21
C VAL A 48 -10.00 6.03 11.91
N PHE A 49 -8.84 5.55 11.44
CA PHE A 49 -7.76 6.44 10.96
C PHE A 49 -8.24 7.35 9.83
N ARG A 50 -8.95 6.79 8.83
CA ARG A 50 -9.53 7.56 7.71
C ARG A 50 -10.65 8.51 8.15
N ALA A 51 -11.29 8.24 9.29
CA ALA A 51 -12.26 9.14 9.92
C ALA A 51 -11.62 10.24 10.80
N GLY A 52 -10.28 10.29 10.87
CA GLY A 52 -9.54 11.29 11.66
C GLY A 52 -9.21 10.84 13.10
N GLU A 53 -9.50 9.60 13.47
CA GLU A 53 -9.30 9.06 14.82
C GLU A 53 -7.96 8.31 14.93
N ALA A 54 -6.85 9.02 14.77
CA ALA A 54 -5.52 8.42 14.76
C ALA A 54 -5.14 7.76 16.10
N ASP A 55 -5.54 8.35 17.22
CA ASP A 55 -5.27 7.80 18.56
C ASP A 55 -6.05 6.52 18.82
N LEU A 56 -7.30 6.44 18.35
CA LEU A 56 -8.09 5.21 18.43
C LEU A 56 -7.48 4.10 17.55
N ALA A 57 -7.03 4.42 16.33
CA ALA A 57 -6.33 3.47 15.47
C ALA A 57 -5.05 2.93 16.14
N ARG A 58 -4.30 3.81 16.81
CA ARG A 58 -3.10 3.46 17.59
C ARG A 58 -3.45 2.54 18.75
N HIS A 59 -4.50 2.86 19.51
CA HIS A 59 -4.96 2.05 20.63
C HIS A 59 -5.36 0.63 20.19
N ILE A 60 -6.13 0.51 19.11
CA ILE A 60 -6.51 -0.80 18.54
C ILE A 60 -5.26 -1.60 18.16
N SER A 61 -4.28 -0.96 17.52
CA SER A 61 -3.02 -1.64 17.13
C SER A 61 -2.24 -2.14 18.35
N HIS A 62 -2.18 -1.38 19.44
CA HIS A 62 -1.54 -1.83 20.68
C HIS A 62 -2.29 -3.00 21.34
N GLU A 63 -3.62 -2.94 21.40
CA GLU A 63 -4.43 -4.05 21.94
C GLU A 63 -4.32 -5.31 21.08
N GLU A 64 -4.21 -5.18 19.76
CA GLU A 64 -3.99 -6.29 18.83
C GLU A 64 -2.64 -6.97 19.09
N ILE A 65 -1.58 -6.19 19.29
CA ILE A 65 -0.26 -6.70 19.68
C ILE A 65 -0.34 -7.39 21.04
N GLY A 66 -0.94 -6.75 22.04
CA GLY A 66 -1.09 -7.32 23.38
C GLY A 66 -1.86 -8.64 23.37
N TYR A 67 -2.95 -8.71 22.61
CA TYR A 67 -3.77 -9.91 22.45
C TYR A 67 -2.98 -11.07 21.84
N ALA A 68 -2.15 -10.77 20.83
CA ALA A 68 -1.25 -11.72 20.19
C ALA A 68 -0.15 -12.23 21.14
N LEU A 69 0.53 -11.33 21.85
CA LEU A 69 1.61 -11.69 22.77
C LEU A 69 1.11 -12.57 23.93
N ARG A 70 -0.12 -12.36 24.43
CA ARG A 70 -0.73 -13.27 25.43
C ARG A 70 -0.98 -14.69 24.92
N ARG A 71 -1.03 -14.89 23.60
CA ARG A 71 -1.33 -16.17 22.94
C ARG A 71 -0.13 -16.78 22.23
N GLU A 72 0.99 -16.07 22.14
CA GLU A 72 2.20 -16.48 21.44
C GLU A 72 2.70 -17.89 21.82
N ALA A 73 2.60 -18.24 23.10
CA ALA A 73 3.01 -19.56 23.58
C ALA A 73 2.18 -20.71 22.99
N ARG A 74 0.95 -20.43 22.51
CA ARG A 74 0.03 -21.43 21.94
C ARG A 74 0.42 -21.79 20.50
N ASP A 75 0.76 -20.80 19.70
CA ASP A 75 1.09 -20.96 18.28
C ASP A 75 2.02 -19.84 17.81
N PRO A 76 3.13 -20.13 17.11
CA PRO A 76 4.01 -19.09 16.57
C PRO A 76 3.30 -18.11 15.60
N VAL A 77 2.16 -18.47 15.00
CA VAL A 77 1.39 -17.56 14.11
C VAL A 77 1.01 -16.24 14.79
N TYR A 78 0.84 -16.22 16.12
CA TYR A 78 0.51 -15.00 16.84
C TYR A 78 1.62 -13.94 16.77
N LEU A 79 2.90 -14.31 16.57
CA LEU A 79 3.95 -13.32 16.29
C LEU A 79 3.75 -12.63 14.94
N LEU A 80 3.27 -13.37 13.94
CA LEU A 80 2.90 -12.79 12.65
C LEU A 80 1.68 -11.87 12.80
N TYR A 81 0.70 -12.26 13.61
CA TYR A 81 -0.44 -11.41 13.96
C TYR A 81 -0.03 -10.14 14.72
N ALA A 82 1.04 -10.17 15.53
CA ALA A 82 1.58 -8.98 16.19
C ALA A 82 2.39 -8.08 15.25
N LEU A 83 3.07 -8.64 14.25
CA LEU A 83 3.91 -7.88 13.32
C LEU A 83 3.10 -6.87 12.50
N GLN A 84 1.90 -7.24 12.06
CA GLN A 84 1.06 -6.37 11.24
C GLN A 84 0.62 -5.07 11.95
N PRO A 85 0.01 -5.10 13.15
CA PRO A 85 -0.30 -3.89 13.90
C PRO A 85 0.96 -3.11 14.28
N GLN A 86 2.11 -3.76 14.47
CA GLN A 86 3.36 -3.03 14.65
C GLN A 86 3.77 -2.25 13.38
N ILE A 87 3.62 -2.83 12.19
CA ILE A 87 3.83 -2.10 10.92
C ILE A 87 2.82 -0.97 10.78
N ASN A 88 1.56 -1.18 11.20
CA ASN A 88 0.53 -0.15 11.23
C ASN A 88 0.93 1.04 12.12
N LEU A 89 1.50 0.79 13.32
CA LEU A 89 2.03 1.83 14.19
C LEU A 89 3.13 2.65 13.51
N LEU A 90 4.04 2.00 12.78
CA LEU A 90 5.08 2.70 12.01
C LEU A 90 4.46 3.60 10.93
N ARG A 91 3.40 3.13 10.25
CA ARG A 91 2.68 3.94 9.24
C ARG A 91 1.97 5.14 9.87
N LEU A 92 1.35 4.96 11.03
CA LEU A 92 0.70 6.04 11.79
C LEU A 92 1.72 7.10 12.23
N ASP A 93 2.90 6.69 12.71
CA ASP A 93 4.00 7.61 13.02
C ASP A 93 4.50 8.33 11.76
N GLY A 94 4.61 7.59 10.65
CA GLY A 94 5.08 8.09 9.35
C GLY A 94 4.17 9.14 8.73
N TYR A 95 2.86 8.95 8.82
CA TYR A 95 1.86 9.92 8.33
C TYR A 95 1.52 10.99 9.36
N GLY A 96 2.03 10.84 10.58
CA GLY A 96 1.81 11.73 11.71
C GLY A 96 3.01 12.64 11.99
N PRO A 97 3.26 12.96 13.26
CA PRO A 97 4.22 14.01 13.63
C PRO A 97 5.69 13.60 13.58
N ASP A 98 6.02 12.30 13.48
CA ASP A 98 7.41 11.81 13.59
C ASP A 98 7.77 10.80 12.48
N PRO A 99 7.94 11.28 11.24
CA PRO A 99 8.31 10.43 10.12
C PRO A 99 9.70 9.81 10.25
N ASP A 100 10.65 10.46 10.92
CA ASP A 100 12.00 9.92 11.06
C ASP A 100 12.03 8.75 12.06
N ARG A 101 11.17 8.73 13.09
CA ARG A 101 10.96 7.54 13.94
C ARG A 101 10.39 6.38 13.15
N ALA A 102 9.41 6.62 12.28
CA ALA A 102 8.86 5.59 11.41
C ALA A 102 9.94 4.99 10.50
N LEU A 103 10.77 5.82 9.86
CA LEU A 103 11.89 5.36 9.02
C LEU A 103 12.90 4.51 9.79
N ARG A 104 13.25 4.89 11.03
CA ARG A 104 14.12 4.07 11.90
C ARG A 104 13.49 2.71 12.22
N GLY A 105 12.19 2.69 12.51
CA GLY A 105 11.47 1.44 12.76
C GLY A 105 11.36 0.56 11.51
N LEU A 106 11.21 1.15 10.33
CA LEU A 106 11.21 0.41 9.07
C LEU A 106 12.59 -0.19 8.77
N ASP A 107 13.70 0.53 9.00
CA ASP A 107 15.05 -0.06 8.85
C ASP A 107 15.30 -1.18 9.88
N ALA A 108 14.75 -1.08 11.10
CA ALA A 108 14.83 -2.18 12.08
C ALA A 108 14.18 -3.48 11.57
N LEU A 109 13.15 -3.41 10.71
CA LEU A 109 12.57 -4.59 10.05
C LEU A 109 13.57 -5.33 9.14
N ALA A 110 14.64 -4.67 8.69
CA ALA A 110 15.71 -5.32 7.93
C ALA A 110 16.40 -6.42 8.74
N ARG A 111 16.49 -6.26 10.07
CA ARG A 111 17.03 -7.30 10.96
C ARG A 111 16.17 -8.55 10.92
N LEU A 112 14.85 -8.39 11.06
CA LEU A 112 13.90 -9.49 10.98
C LEU A 112 13.94 -10.17 9.60
N ALA A 113 14.01 -9.39 8.52
CA ALA A 113 14.17 -9.92 7.16
C ALA A 113 15.44 -10.80 7.02
N ALA A 114 16.53 -10.39 7.66
CA ALA A 114 17.79 -11.14 7.70
C ALA A 114 17.76 -12.38 8.63
N GLY A 115 16.65 -12.63 9.33
CA GLY A 115 16.54 -13.74 10.28
C GLY A 115 17.10 -13.42 11.67
N LEU A 116 17.35 -12.15 11.96
CA LEU A 116 17.87 -11.67 13.24
C LEU A 116 16.73 -11.19 14.15
N ASP A 117 17.08 -10.91 15.40
CA ASP A 117 16.19 -10.31 16.38
C ASP A 117 15.70 -8.91 15.94
N LEU A 118 14.46 -8.62 16.29
CA LEU A 118 13.77 -7.36 16.07
C LEU A 118 13.40 -6.73 17.41
N GLU A 119 13.68 -5.46 17.55
CA GLU A 119 13.25 -4.65 18.69
C GLU A 119 12.53 -3.40 18.15
N LEU A 120 11.23 -3.33 18.39
CA LEU A 120 10.37 -2.18 18.10
C LEU A 120 9.59 -1.78 19.36
N PRO A 121 9.09 -0.53 19.44
CA PRO A 121 8.51 -0.01 20.69
C PRO A 121 7.37 -0.84 21.30
N ALA A 122 6.59 -1.55 20.49
CA ALA A 122 5.50 -2.40 20.97
C ALA A 122 5.74 -3.89 20.73
N LEU A 123 6.80 -4.28 20.03
CA LEU A 123 7.03 -5.66 19.62
C LEU A 123 8.53 -6.00 19.58
N SER A 124 8.90 -7.02 20.33
CA SER A 124 10.21 -7.64 20.31
C SER A 124 10.09 -9.08 19.81
N ILE A 125 10.91 -9.47 18.83
CA ILE A 125 10.97 -10.83 18.32
C ILE A 125 12.43 -11.27 18.38
N SER A 126 12.75 -12.18 19.29
CA SER A 126 14.08 -12.77 19.43
C SER A 126 14.44 -13.67 18.25
N ALA A 127 15.75 -13.87 18.01
CA ALA A 127 16.23 -14.81 17.00
C ALA A 127 15.71 -16.25 17.19
N ALA A 128 15.41 -16.67 18.43
CA ALA A 128 14.80 -17.96 18.71
C ALA A 128 13.35 -18.04 18.22
N GLN A 129 12.56 -16.98 18.42
CA GLN A 129 11.22 -16.87 17.88
C GLN A 129 11.22 -16.81 16.35
N VAL A 130 12.18 -16.12 15.74
CA VAL A 130 12.34 -16.11 14.27
C VAL A 130 12.59 -17.52 13.73
N ARG A 131 13.47 -18.31 14.36
CA ARG A 131 13.67 -19.71 13.96
C ARG A 131 12.40 -20.54 14.08
N ARG A 132 11.62 -20.38 15.16
CA ARG A 132 10.34 -21.08 15.32
C ARG A 132 9.33 -20.72 14.21
N LEU A 133 9.31 -19.46 13.77
CA LEU A 133 8.48 -19.01 12.66
C LEU A 133 8.92 -19.63 11.33
N ASP A 134 10.23 -19.67 11.06
CA ASP A 134 10.81 -20.30 9.87
C ASP A 134 10.53 -21.81 9.85
N GLU A 135 10.69 -22.51 10.98
CA GLU A 135 10.37 -23.94 11.15
C GLU A 135 8.87 -24.23 10.92
N ALA A 136 7.99 -23.30 11.32
CA ALA A 136 6.55 -23.38 11.06
C ALA A 136 6.16 -22.99 9.62
N GLY A 137 7.12 -22.62 8.76
CA GLY A 137 6.88 -22.19 7.38
C GLY A 137 6.14 -20.86 7.27
N LEU A 138 6.15 -20.04 8.32
CA LEU A 138 5.45 -18.76 8.34
C LEU A 138 6.30 -17.67 7.66
N PRO A 139 5.72 -16.83 6.79
CA PRO A 139 6.48 -15.92 5.93
C PRO A 139 6.92 -14.62 6.63
N VAL A 140 7.35 -14.67 7.90
CA VAL A 140 7.63 -13.48 8.71
C VAL A 140 8.75 -12.62 8.11
N ARG A 141 9.83 -13.27 7.63
CA ARG A 141 10.99 -12.59 7.05
C ARG A 141 10.63 -11.89 5.75
N LYS A 142 9.82 -12.55 4.93
CA LYS A 142 9.26 -11.99 3.71
C LYS A 142 8.38 -10.79 4.02
N ALA A 143 7.48 -10.91 4.99
CA ALA A 143 6.59 -9.81 5.40
C ALA A 143 7.39 -8.58 5.89
N ALA A 144 8.40 -8.79 6.72
CA ALA A 144 9.27 -7.72 7.22
C ALA A 144 10.06 -7.04 6.10
N ARG A 145 10.64 -7.83 5.18
CA ARG A 145 11.34 -7.29 4.00
C ARG A 145 10.42 -6.47 3.12
N ASP A 146 9.26 -7.02 2.78
CA ASP A 146 8.33 -6.36 1.86
C ASP A 146 7.80 -5.05 2.48
N ALA A 147 7.51 -5.04 3.79
CA ALA A 147 7.15 -3.82 4.51
C ALA A 147 8.29 -2.80 4.54
N HIS A 148 9.53 -3.24 4.85
CA HIS A 148 10.70 -2.37 4.83
C HIS A 148 10.89 -1.69 3.47
N ILE A 149 10.77 -2.44 2.36
CA ILE A 149 10.94 -1.87 1.02
C ILE A 149 9.78 -0.92 0.69
N ILE A 150 8.54 -1.40 0.78
CA ILE A 150 7.36 -0.71 0.26
C ILE A 150 7.04 0.52 1.13
N ASP A 151 7.01 0.37 2.44
CA ASP A 151 6.59 1.47 3.33
C ASP A 151 7.67 2.56 3.43
N THR A 152 8.96 2.22 3.32
CA THR A 152 10.04 3.23 3.26
C THR A 152 9.90 4.09 2.01
N CYS A 153 9.76 3.47 0.84
CA CYS A 153 9.62 4.18 -0.42
C CYS A 153 8.37 5.06 -0.42
N LYS A 154 7.24 4.52 0.05
CA LYS A 154 5.97 5.26 0.14
C LYS A 154 6.06 6.45 1.10
N LEU A 155 6.67 6.27 2.26
CA LEU A 155 6.81 7.31 3.25
C LEU A 155 7.67 8.46 2.70
N LEU A 156 8.85 8.16 2.15
CA LEU A 156 9.74 9.17 1.57
C LEU A 156 9.10 9.91 0.39
N TRP A 157 8.36 9.19 -0.46
CA TRP A 157 7.58 9.81 -1.53
C TRP A 157 6.52 10.78 -1.01
N ARG A 158 5.71 10.34 -0.04
CA ARG A 158 4.65 11.18 0.57
C ARG A 158 5.19 12.42 1.28
N LEU A 159 6.37 12.31 1.88
CA LEU A 159 7.05 13.43 2.55
C LEU A 159 7.72 14.41 1.56
N GLY A 160 7.68 14.14 0.25
CA GLY A 160 8.33 14.99 -0.75
C GLY A 160 9.85 15.03 -0.60
N ARG A 161 10.48 13.90 -0.25
CA ARG A 161 11.94 13.78 -0.05
C ARG A 161 12.58 12.95 -1.18
N PRO A 162 12.66 13.45 -2.43
CA PRO A 162 13.09 12.68 -3.59
C PRO A 162 14.53 12.19 -3.47
N ASP A 163 15.47 13.01 -3.01
CA ASP A 163 16.89 12.60 -2.88
C ASP A 163 17.06 11.42 -1.92
N ARG A 164 16.39 11.49 -0.75
CA ARG A 164 16.39 10.39 0.22
C ARG A 164 15.66 9.16 -0.31
N LEU A 165 14.62 9.34 -1.14
CA LEU A 165 13.93 8.23 -1.79
C LEU A 165 14.85 7.50 -2.76
N VAL A 166 15.65 8.21 -3.56
CA VAL A 166 16.64 7.62 -4.48
C VAL A 166 17.69 6.84 -3.69
N GLU A 167 18.31 7.47 -2.69
CA GLU A 167 19.32 6.82 -1.85
C GLU A 167 18.78 5.55 -1.17
N ALA A 168 17.59 5.64 -0.56
CA ALA A 168 16.94 4.50 0.07
C ALA A 168 16.61 3.40 -0.95
N ALA A 169 16.10 3.76 -2.13
CA ALA A 169 15.76 2.80 -3.16
C ALA A 169 16.99 2.02 -3.66
N ASP A 170 18.10 2.71 -3.92
CA ASP A 170 19.36 2.07 -4.32
C ASP A 170 19.88 1.14 -3.21
N GLY A 171 19.89 1.60 -1.97
CA GLY A 171 20.27 0.78 -0.82
C GLY A 171 19.39 -0.46 -0.63
N LEU A 172 18.08 -0.33 -0.82
CA LEU A 172 17.12 -1.42 -0.73
C LEU A 172 17.29 -2.44 -1.86
N LEU A 173 17.55 -1.99 -3.10
CA LEU A 173 17.81 -2.90 -4.23
C LEU A 173 19.15 -3.62 -4.09
N ALA A 174 20.18 -2.95 -3.58
CA ALA A 174 21.46 -3.57 -3.26
C ALA A 174 21.32 -4.63 -2.15
N ARG A 175 20.48 -4.35 -1.14
CA ARG A 175 20.23 -5.26 -0.01
C ARG A 175 19.33 -6.44 -0.39
N TYR A 176 18.33 -6.24 -1.24
CA TYR A 176 17.32 -7.24 -1.62
C TYR A 176 17.20 -7.37 -3.15
N PRO A 177 18.24 -7.84 -3.84
CA PRO A 177 18.24 -7.92 -5.30
C PRO A 177 17.12 -8.84 -5.83
N GLU A 178 16.73 -9.85 -5.05
CA GLU A 178 15.65 -10.78 -5.38
C GLU A 178 14.24 -10.17 -5.30
N ALA A 179 14.11 -9.01 -4.65
CA ALA A 179 12.83 -8.32 -4.50
C ALA A 179 12.54 -7.35 -5.67
N ALA A 180 13.45 -7.21 -6.65
CA ALA A 180 13.25 -6.32 -7.78
C ALA A 180 11.92 -6.63 -8.53
N GLY A 181 11.01 -5.65 -8.59
CA GLY A 181 9.72 -5.78 -9.29
C GLY A 181 8.51 -6.14 -8.40
N GLY A 182 8.58 -5.91 -7.09
CA GLY A 182 7.53 -6.25 -6.11
C GLY A 182 6.26 -5.38 -6.06
N GLY A 183 5.72 -4.92 -7.19
CA GLY A 183 4.48 -4.13 -7.25
C GLY A 183 4.67 -2.61 -7.01
N PRO A 184 3.58 -1.83 -6.99
CA PRO A 184 3.64 -0.37 -7.07
C PRO A 184 4.35 0.30 -5.87
N HIS A 185 5.05 1.40 -6.14
CA HIS A 185 5.85 2.18 -5.18
C HIS A 185 6.94 1.36 -4.47
N HIS A 186 7.49 0.37 -5.17
CA HIS A 186 8.65 -0.40 -4.76
C HIS A 186 9.96 0.33 -5.09
N ALA A 187 11.08 -0.07 -4.47
CA ALA A 187 12.40 0.54 -4.69
C ALA A 187 12.80 0.65 -6.18
N ALA A 188 12.42 -0.31 -7.02
CA ALA A 188 12.72 -0.31 -8.45
C ALA A 188 11.95 0.76 -9.26
N GLU A 189 10.85 1.27 -8.70
CA GLU A 189 10.00 2.32 -9.26
C GLU A 189 10.31 3.69 -8.66
N ALA A 190 10.73 3.73 -7.40
CA ALA A 190 11.12 4.94 -6.68
C ALA A 190 12.14 5.79 -7.46
N LEU A 191 13.11 5.15 -8.11
CA LEU A 191 14.10 5.83 -8.95
C LEU A 191 13.46 6.58 -10.14
N TRP A 192 12.38 6.04 -10.69
CA TRP A 192 11.61 6.66 -11.77
C TRP A 192 10.66 7.75 -11.29
N LEU A 193 10.28 7.71 -10.01
CA LEU A 193 9.47 8.74 -9.38
C LEU A 193 10.30 9.98 -9.01
N ALA A 194 11.51 9.77 -8.50
CA ALA A 194 12.31 10.83 -7.90
C ALA A 194 13.47 11.36 -8.75
N ALA A 195 14.03 10.55 -9.67
CA ALA A 195 15.12 10.97 -10.56
C ALA A 195 14.91 10.45 -11.99
N PRO A 196 13.74 10.70 -12.61
CA PRO A 196 13.40 10.15 -13.92
C PRO A 196 14.38 10.58 -15.03
N GLU A 197 15.07 11.72 -14.88
CA GLU A 197 16.12 12.22 -15.78
C GLU A 197 17.36 11.34 -15.85
N SER A 198 17.68 10.65 -14.77
CA SER A 198 18.82 9.74 -14.70
C SER A 198 18.49 8.32 -15.17
N GLN A 199 17.23 8.06 -15.55
CA GLN A 199 16.77 6.73 -15.93
C GLN A 199 16.60 6.60 -17.45
N ALA A 200 17.14 5.52 -18.03
CA ALA A 200 16.96 5.20 -19.44
C ALA A 200 15.55 4.65 -19.69
N PRO A 201 14.75 5.22 -20.62
CA PRO A 201 13.37 4.80 -20.88
C PRO A 201 13.32 3.30 -21.18
N PRO A 202 12.42 2.53 -20.53
CA PRO A 202 12.25 1.13 -20.89
C PRO A 202 11.73 1.04 -22.34
N PRO A 203 12.20 0.07 -23.13
CA PRO A 203 11.68 -0.11 -24.49
C PRO A 203 10.22 -0.55 -24.42
N THR A 204 9.37 0.01 -25.28
CA THR A 204 7.94 -0.36 -25.31
C THR A 204 7.72 -1.84 -25.64
N ALA A 205 8.67 -2.48 -26.34
CA ALA A 205 8.67 -3.92 -26.61
C ALA A 205 8.75 -4.79 -25.34
N ALA A 206 9.22 -4.24 -24.21
CA ALA A 206 9.21 -4.93 -22.92
C ALA A 206 7.79 -5.22 -22.38
N LEU A 207 6.76 -4.63 -23.00
CA LEU A 207 5.37 -4.96 -22.71
C LEU A 207 4.89 -6.24 -23.39
N ASP A 208 5.57 -6.69 -24.43
CA ASP A 208 5.04 -7.71 -25.35
C ASP A 208 5.47 -9.13 -24.96
N SER A 209 6.55 -9.28 -24.18
CA SER A 209 7.06 -10.58 -23.75
C SER A 209 7.91 -10.49 -22.48
N GLY A 210 7.97 -11.59 -21.72
CA GLY A 210 8.84 -11.73 -20.54
C GLY A 210 8.12 -12.23 -19.28
N PRO A 211 8.84 -12.43 -18.17
CA PRO A 211 8.25 -12.75 -16.89
C PRO A 211 7.27 -11.65 -16.45
N ARG A 212 6.10 -12.04 -15.95
CA ARG A 212 5.04 -11.10 -15.53
C ARG A 212 5.52 -9.94 -14.65
N PRO A 213 6.38 -10.13 -13.62
CA PRO A 213 6.90 -9.02 -12.82
C PRO A 213 7.71 -7.99 -13.63
N ALA A 214 8.49 -8.45 -14.61
CA ALA A 214 9.28 -7.57 -15.48
C ALA A 214 8.37 -6.75 -16.41
N VAL A 215 7.34 -7.38 -16.97
CA VAL A 215 6.33 -6.70 -17.79
C VAL A 215 5.56 -5.66 -16.99
N HIS A 216 5.15 -5.98 -15.75
CA HIS A 216 4.50 -5.02 -14.85
C HIS A 216 5.40 -3.83 -14.52
N LEU A 217 6.67 -4.09 -14.19
CA LEU A 217 7.63 -3.03 -13.89
C LEU A 217 7.88 -2.13 -15.11
N ALA A 218 7.98 -2.71 -16.31
CA ALA A 218 8.10 -1.95 -17.55
C ALA A 218 6.87 -1.06 -17.79
N PHE A 219 5.67 -1.60 -17.56
CA PHE A 219 4.43 -0.82 -17.66
C PHE A 219 4.45 0.38 -16.71
N LEU A 220 4.79 0.18 -15.44
CA LEU A 220 4.86 1.24 -14.43
C LEU A 220 5.89 2.31 -14.79
N ARG A 221 7.09 1.90 -15.21
CA ARG A 221 8.13 2.83 -15.69
C ARG A 221 7.67 3.64 -16.90
N LEU A 222 6.93 3.03 -17.83
CA LEU A 222 6.39 3.74 -18.98
C LEU A 222 5.29 4.74 -18.60
N ILE A 223 4.48 4.49 -17.56
CA ILE A 223 3.55 5.50 -17.03
C ILE A 223 4.33 6.73 -16.56
N HIS A 224 5.37 6.55 -15.75
CA HIS A 224 6.19 7.65 -15.25
C HIS A 224 6.93 8.39 -16.37
N HIS A 225 7.45 7.64 -17.35
CA HIS A 225 8.05 8.24 -18.54
C HIS A 225 7.04 9.07 -19.35
N THR A 226 5.79 8.58 -19.49
CA THR A 226 4.71 9.34 -20.15
C THR A 226 4.42 10.65 -19.42
N ALA A 227 4.36 10.63 -18.09
CA ALA A 227 4.16 11.84 -17.30
C ALA A 227 5.30 12.85 -17.48
N ARG A 228 6.55 12.38 -17.49
CA ARG A 228 7.72 13.23 -17.75
C ARG A 228 7.67 13.87 -19.14
N LEU A 229 7.35 13.09 -20.18
CA LEU A 229 7.20 13.62 -21.54
C LEU A 229 6.13 14.71 -21.59
N ALA A 230 5.05 14.55 -20.83
CA ALA A 230 4.01 15.56 -20.73
C ALA A 230 4.50 16.84 -20.03
N ASP A 231 5.31 16.72 -18.97
CA ASP A 231 5.94 17.87 -18.30
C ASP A 231 6.93 18.62 -19.21
N LEU A 232 7.53 17.92 -20.18
CA LEU A 232 8.39 18.51 -21.21
C LEU A 232 7.61 19.08 -22.41
N GLY A 233 6.29 18.91 -22.47
CA GLY A 233 5.46 19.37 -23.59
C GLY A 233 5.57 18.50 -24.86
N GLU A 234 6.06 17.27 -24.74
CA GLU A 234 6.26 16.34 -25.87
C GLU A 234 4.95 15.66 -26.29
N THR A 235 4.09 16.40 -26.98
CA THR A 235 2.70 15.97 -27.30
C THR A 235 2.61 14.64 -28.04
N GLU A 236 3.29 14.48 -29.17
CA GLU A 236 3.20 13.26 -30.00
C GLU A 236 3.71 12.01 -29.25
N PRO A 237 4.89 12.03 -28.61
CA PRO A 237 5.35 10.94 -27.75
C PRO A 237 4.37 10.57 -26.62
N VAL A 238 3.79 11.56 -25.94
CA VAL A 238 2.80 11.33 -24.87
C VAL A 238 1.57 10.62 -25.41
N VAL A 239 1.00 11.11 -26.51
CA VAL A 239 -0.20 10.53 -27.12
C VAL A 239 0.05 9.09 -27.55
N GLY A 240 1.17 8.83 -28.24
CA GLY A 240 1.53 7.49 -28.69
C GLY A 240 1.70 6.50 -27.53
N LEU A 241 2.43 6.90 -26.49
CA LEU A 241 2.70 6.02 -25.35
C LEU A 241 1.46 5.82 -24.47
N ALA A 242 0.73 6.89 -24.14
CA ALA A 242 -0.51 6.79 -23.36
C ALA A 242 -1.54 5.89 -24.05
N THR A 243 -1.71 6.03 -25.37
CA THR A 243 -2.63 5.17 -26.14
C THR A 243 -2.21 3.70 -26.10
N ARG A 244 -0.90 3.41 -26.25
CA ARG A 244 -0.38 2.04 -26.15
C ARG A 244 -0.61 1.45 -24.75
N LEU A 245 -0.36 2.22 -23.69
CA LEU A 245 -0.56 1.75 -22.31
C LEU A 245 -2.04 1.55 -21.97
N LEU A 246 -2.92 2.44 -22.46
CA LEU A 246 -4.36 2.32 -22.29
C LEU A 246 -4.97 1.12 -23.02
N THR A 247 -4.34 0.59 -24.08
CA THR A 247 -4.78 -0.62 -24.78
C THR A 247 -4.23 -1.92 -24.17
N ARG A 248 -3.08 -1.86 -23.48
CA ARG A 248 -2.43 -3.02 -22.82
C ARG A 248 -2.89 -3.27 -21.38
N GLN A 249 -4.20 -3.22 -21.17
CA GLN A 249 -4.80 -3.40 -19.84
C GLN A 249 -4.74 -4.86 -19.35
N ASP A 250 -4.53 -5.80 -20.26
CA ASP A 250 -4.30 -7.22 -20.00
C ASP A 250 -3.14 -7.45 -19.02
N ILE A 251 -2.13 -6.57 -19.05
CA ILE A 251 -0.96 -6.61 -18.17
C ILE A 251 -1.34 -6.38 -16.71
N LEU A 252 -2.44 -5.66 -16.44
CA LEU A 252 -2.74 -5.09 -15.13
C LEU A 252 -3.58 -6.01 -14.23
N GLY A 253 -3.99 -7.16 -14.74
CA GLY A 253 -4.65 -8.19 -13.92
C GLY A 253 -3.68 -8.88 -12.96
N GLY A 254 -4.19 -9.64 -12.00
CA GLY A 254 -3.40 -10.59 -11.20
C GLY A 254 -3.65 -10.57 -9.70
N PRO A 255 -3.09 -11.53 -8.95
CA PRO A 255 -3.36 -11.73 -7.52
C PRO A 255 -2.87 -10.61 -6.60
N TYR A 256 -2.16 -9.61 -7.12
CA TYR A 256 -1.56 -8.51 -6.35
C TYR A 256 -2.13 -7.12 -6.69
N ALA A 257 -2.92 -6.98 -7.76
CA ALA A 257 -3.54 -5.71 -8.08
C ALA A 257 -4.82 -5.54 -7.25
N SER A 258 -4.97 -4.39 -6.60
CA SER A 258 -6.29 -3.94 -6.15
C SER A 258 -7.16 -3.72 -7.39
N ALA A 259 -8.48 -3.90 -7.27
CA ALA A 259 -9.41 -3.54 -8.35
C ALA A 259 -9.28 -2.06 -8.76
N LEU A 260 -8.72 -1.24 -7.86
CA LEU A 260 -8.46 0.19 -8.06
C LEU A 260 -7.13 0.47 -8.78
N THR A 261 -6.16 -0.45 -8.74
CA THR A 261 -4.82 -0.23 -9.31
C THR A 261 -4.91 0.09 -10.82
N PRO A 262 -5.64 -0.67 -11.66
CA PRO A 262 -5.82 -0.31 -13.06
C PRO A 262 -6.49 1.06 -13.27
N LEU A 263 -7.42 1.44 -12.38
CA LEU A 263 -8.12 2.72 -12.48
C LEU A 263 -7.22 3.90 -12.12
N ARG A 264 -6.36 3.77 -11.10
CA ARG A 264 -5.36 4.77 -10.72
C ARG A 264 -4.36 5.01 -11.86
N TRP A 265 -3.91 3.94 -12.53
CA TRP A 265 -3.03 4.05 -13.68
C TRP A 265 -3.70 4.71 -14.88
N ARG A 266 -4.97 4.37 -15.17
CA ARG A 266 -5.76 5.06 -16.19
C ARG A 266 -5.89 6.55 -15.89
N ALA A 267 -6.19 6.91 -14.65
CA ALA A 267 -6.28 8.30 -14.23
C ALA A 267 -4.94 9.03 -14.40
N ALA A 268 -3.81 8.38 -14.06
CA ALA A 268 -2.48 8.94 -14.27
C ALA A 268 -2.13 9.16 -15.75
N LEU A 269 -2.47 8.21 -16.64
CA LEU A 269 -2.25 8.36 -18.08
C LEU A 269 -3.13 9.46 -18.68
N ALA A 270 -4.39 9.55 -18.24
CA ALA A 270 -5.29 10.61 -18.65
C ALA A 270 -4.83 11.99 -18.18
N ASP A 271 -4.24 12.08 -16.98
CA ASP A 271 -3.60 13.30 -16.49
C ASP A 271 -2.46 13.77 -17.40
N SER A 272 -1.58 12.85 -17.85
CA SER A 272 -0.54 13.18 -18.82
C SER A 272 -1.12 13.69 -20.15
N LEU A 273 -2.22 13.11 -20.63
CA LEU A 273 -2.93 13.57 -21.82
C LEU A 273 -3.55 14.97 -21.64
N LEU A 274 -4.10 15.27 -20.46
CA LEU A 274 -4.59 16.62 -20.15
C LEU A 274 -3.48 17.67 -20.18
N ARG A 275 -2.29 17.36 -19.62
CA ARG A 275 -1.14 18.28 -19.59
C ARG A 275 -0.66 18.69 -20.99
N VAL A 276 -0.81 17.81 -21.99
CA VAL A 276 -0.48 18.11 -23.41
C VAL A 276 -1.70 18.56 -24.25
N GLY A 277 -2.79 18.98 -23.60
CA GLY A 277 -3.95 19.56 -24.28
C GLY A 277 -4.87 18.57 -25.00
N ARG A 278 -4.78 17.26 -24.69
CA ARG A 278 -5.59 16.20 -25.31
C ARG A 278 -6.77 15.76 -24.45
N ALA A 279 -7.61 16.74 -24.10
CA ALA A 279 -8.83 16.51 -23.33
C ALA A 279 -9.80 15.52 -24.01
N ASP A 280 -9.83 15.51 -25.34
CA ASP A 280 -10.61 14.59 -26.18
C ASP A 280 -10.29 13.11 -25.88
N LEU A 281 -9.03 12.79 -25.57
CA LEU A 281 -8.58 11.45 -25.21
C LEU A 281 -8.66 11.19 -23.71
N ALA A 282 -8.41 12.20 -22.89
CA ALA A 282 -8.34 12.06 -21.43
C ALA A 282 -9.70 11.92 -20.75
N GLU A 283 -10.69 12.72 -21.17
CA GLU A 283 -12.00 12.79 -20.49
C GLU A 283 -12.75 11.44 -20.45
N PRO A 284 -12.84 10.66 -21.55
CA PRO A 284 -13.51 9.36 -21.50
C PRO A 284 -12.87 8.40 -20.48
N VAL A 285 -11.54 8.44 -20.38
CA VAL A 285 -10.77 7.61 -19.45
C VAL A 285 -11.02 8.02 -18.00
N LEU A 286 -11.00 9.33 -17.72
CA LEU A 286 -11.28 9.87 -16.38
C LEU A 286 -12.71 9.62 -15.94
N ARG A 287 -13.71 9.78 -16.83
CA ARG A 287 -15.11 9.47 -16.53
C ARG A 287 -15.30 7.99 -16.20
N ALA A 288 -14.68 7.10 -16.97
CA ALA A 288 -14.71 5.67 -16.67
C ALA A 288 -14.03 5.36 -15.34
N ALA A 289 -12.87 5.95 -15.04
CA ALA A 289 -12.18 5.76 -13.76
C ALA A 289 -13.01 6.29 -12.57
N HIS A 290 -13.65 7.45 -12.72
CA HIS A 290 -14.53 8.04 -11.72
C HIS A 290 -15.75 7.17 -11.42
N HIS A 291 -16.48 6.75 -12.47
CA HIS A 291 -17.66 5.90 -12.33
C HIS A 291 -17.33 4.56 -11.67
N ASN A 292 -16.15 4.00 -12.00
CA ASN A 292 -15.68 2.74 -11.44
C ASN A 292 -14.81 2.90 -10.20
N ALA A 293 -14.73 4.08 -9.57
CA ALA A 293 -13.86 4.28 -8.41
C ALA A 293 -14.26 3.41 -7.20
N PHE A 294 -15.37 2.66 -7.28
CA PHE A 294 -15.85 1.71 -6.28
C PHE A 294 -15.83 2.30 -4.87
N GLY A 295 -16.17 3.58 -4.70
CA GLY A 295 -16.14 4.27 -3.40
C GLY A 295 -14.77 4.52 -2.79
N ASP A 296 -13.68 4.50 -3.58
CA ASP A 296 -12.36 5.02 -3.18
C ASP A 296 -12.39 6.56 -3.19
N PRO A 297 -12.29 7.22 -2.02
CA PRO A 297 -12.36 8.67 -1.89
C PRO A 297 -11.33 9.45 -2.71
N GLN A 298 -10.09 8.95 -2.75
CA GLN A 298 -8.96 9.68 -3.33
C GLN A 298 -9.03 9.64 -4.85
N LEU A 299 -9.29 8.46 -5.42
CA LEU A 299 -9.48 8.28 -6.85
C LEU A 299 -10.73 9.01 -7.34
N ALA A 300 -11.85 8.90 -6.62
CA ALA A 300 -13.09 9.60 -6.99
C ALA A 300 -12.90 11.12 -6.98
N ARG A 301 -12.29 11.66 -5.92
CA ARG A 301 -11.95 13.09 -5.83
C ARG A 301 -10.99 13.51 -6.94
N GLY A 302 -9.86 12.82 -7.07
CA GLY A 302 -8.82 13.20 -8.02
C GLY A 302 -9.27 13.12 -9.48
N THR A 303 -10.16 12.19 -9.82
CA THR A 303 -10.77 12.13 -11.16
C THR A 303 -11.83 13.22 -11.36
N ALA A 304 -12.65 13.52 -10.35
CA ALA A 304 -13.63 14.60 -10.40
C ALA A 304 -12.98 15.98 -10.56
N GLU A 305 -11.93 16.27 -9.78
CA GLU A 305 -11.17 17.52 -9.86
C GLU A 305 -10.61 17.75 -11.27
N ARG A 306 -10.01 16.72 -11.87
CA ARG A 306 -9.49 16.78 -13.25
C ARG A 306 -10.56 16.96 -14.32
N LEU A 307 -11.78 16.51 -14.04
CA LEU A 307 -12.95 16.69 -14.90
C LEU A 307 -13.68 18.02 -14.65
N GLY A 308 -13.22 18.85 -13.70
CA GLY A 308 -13.94 20.06 -13.28
C GLY A 308 -15.29 19.78 -12.60
N MET A 309 -15.48 18.57 -12.06
CA MET A 309 -16.71 18.14 -11.39
C MET A 309 -16.61 18.38 -9.88
N ALA A 310 -17.75 18.61 -9.23
CA ALA A 310 -17.81 18.61 -7.77
C ALA A 310 -17.48 17.20 -7.23
N ALA A 311 -16.44 17.09 -6.41
CA ALA A 311 -16.07 15.84 -5.78
C ALA A 311 -17.06 15.49 -4.64
N HIS A 312 -18.00 14.57 -4.90
CA HIS A 312 -18.80 13.98 -3.83
C HIS A 312 -18.13 12.69 -3.35
N VAL A 313 -17.39 12.81 -2.26
CA VAL A 313 -16.85 11.67 -1.52
C VAL A 313 -17.72 11.49 -0.28
N PRO A 314 -18.46 10.39 -0.15
CA PRO A 314 -19.16 10.09 1.09
C PRO A 314 -18.13 9.97 2.22
N PRO A 315 -18.26 10.70 3.34
CA PRO A 315 -17.40 10.50 4.48
C PRO A 315 -17.56 9.05 4.99
N VAL A 316 -16.49 8.50 5.56
CA VAL A 316 -16.65 7.31 6.41
C VAL A 316 -17.58 7.70 7.55
N ASP A 317 -18.60 6.88 7.82
CA ASP A 317 -19.48 7.08 8.98
C ASP A 317 -18.65 6.93 10.25
N ARG A 318 -18.25 8.07 10.81
CA ARG A 318 -17.37 8.16 11.98
C ARG A 318 -17.99 7.48 13.18
N ASP A 319 -19.28 7.70 13.42
CA ASP A 319 -19.97 7.17 14.59
C ASP A 319 -20.08 5.65 14.50
N ALA A 320 -20.41 5.12 13.32
CA ALA A 320 -20.40 3.68 13.08
C ALA A 320 -19.00 3.05 13.22
N ALA A 321 -17.97 3.73 12.72
CA ALA A 321 -16.58 3.26 12.85
C ALA A 321 -16.11 3.22 14.31
N VAL A 322 -16.39 4.27 15.09
CA VAL A 322 -16.07 4.33 16.52
C VAL A 322 -16.83 3.27 17.31
N ALA A 323 -18.12 3.08 17.04
CA ALA A 323 -18.92 2.06 17.71
C ALA A 323 -18.39 0.63 17.46
N LEU A 324 -18.03 0.32 16.21
CA LEU A 324 -17.41 -0.97 15.88
C LEU A 324 -16.00 -1.12 16.47
N ALA A 325 -15.22 -0.05 16.55
CA ALA A 325 -13.90 -0.07 17.19
C ALA A 325 -13.99 -0.46 18.67
N HIS A 326 -14.93 0.10 19.43
CA HIS A 326 -15.13 -0.29 20.83
C HIS A 326 -15.49 -1.78 20.97
N ARG A 327 -16.33 -2.32 20.08
CA ARG A 327 -16.65 -3.76 20.08
C ARG A 327 -15.44 -4.64 19.79
N VAL A 328 -14.52 -4.19 18.93
CA VAL A 328 -13.25 -4.88 18.66
C VAL A 328 -12.35 -4.84 19.89
N LEU A 329 -12.17 -3.66 20.49
CA LEU A 329 -11.36 -3.47 21.71
C LEU A 329 -11.85 -4.37 22.84
N ASP A 330 -13.16 -4.40 23.10
CA ASP A 330 -13.77 -5.28 24.11
C ASP A 330 -13.45 -6.77 23.93
N ARG A 331 -13.18 -7.20 22.69
CA ARG A 331 -12.76 -8.59 22.39
C ARG A 331 -11.26 -8.76 22.54
N LEU A 332 -10.47 -7.79 22.09
CA LEU A 332 -9.01 -7.80 22.22
C LEU A 332 -8.54 -7.68 23.67
N SER A 333 -9.36 -7.13 24.58
CA SER A 333 -9.02 -7.05 26.00
C SER A 333 -9.34 -8.32 26.80
N ARG A 334 -9.95 -9.34 26.17
CA ARG A 334 -10.21 -10.65 26.80
C ARG A 334 -9.01 -11.62 26.65
#